data_AF-X1RCV0-F1
#
_entry.id   AF-X1RCV0-F1
#
_cell.length_a   1.000
_cell.length_b   1.000
_cell.length_c   1.000
_cell.angle_alpha   90.00
_cell.angle_beta   90.00
_cell.angle_gamma   90.00
#
_symmetry.space_group_name_H-M   'P 1'
#
loop_
_entity.id
_entity.type
_entity.pdbx_description
1 polymer ?
#
loop_
_entity_poly.entity_id
_entity_poly.type
_entity_poly.pdbx_seq_one_letter_code
_entity_poly.pdbx_strand_id
1 'polypeptide(L)'
;AATVFENVTLDITIAKEEIFGPVANIMRAKDLDEAIRMIHANPYGNAASIFTSSGRSAREFQYKVECGNIGINVGIAAPMAFFPFSGMKDSFFGILHGQGMEAIRFFTESKVVIQRWW
;
A
#
# COMPACT_ATOMS: atom_id res chain seq x y z
N ALA A 1 -6.32 23.23 -11.58
CA ALA A 1 -6.13 23.88 -10.26
C ALA A 1 -6.16 22.81 -9.19
N ALA A 2 -5.61 23.07 -7.99
CA ALA A 2 -5.80 22.15 -6.86
C ALA A 2 -7.28 22.10 -6.46
N THR A 3 -7.80 20.92 -6.14
CA THR A 3 -9.23 20.71 -5.84
C THR A 3 -9.41 19.77 -4.66
N VAL A 4 -10.35 20.08 -3.78
CA VAL A 4 -10.70 19.22 -2.63
C VAL A 4 -12.19 18.93 -2.68
N PHE A 5 -12.56 17.65 -2.63
CA PHE A 5 -13.94 17.21 -2.45
C PHE A 5 -14.16 16.77 -1.00
N GLU A 6 -15.26 17.22 -0.40
CA GLU A 6 -15.68 16.80 0.93
C GLU A 6 -16.95 15.93 0.85
N ASN A 7 -17.15 15.07 1.86
CA ASN A 7 -18.30 14.19 2.00
C ASN A 7 -18.43 13.20 0.82
N VAL A 8 -17.27 12.76 0.32
CA VAL A 8 -17.18 11.72 -0.70
C VAL A 8 -17.62 10.38 -0.10
N THR A 9 -18.47 9.66 -0.84
CA THR A 9 -18.96 8.33 -0.48
C THR A 9 -18.35 7.27 -1.40
N LEU A 10 -18.37 5.99 -1.00
CA LEU A 10 -17.73 4.91 -1.77
C LEU A 10 -18.43 4.60 -3.10
N ASP A 11 -19.67 5.05 -3.30
CA ASP A 11 -20.49 4.72 -4.47
C ASP A 11 -20.22 5.63 -5.68
N ILE A 12 -19.63 6.82 -5.48
CA ILE A 12 -19.38 7.79 -6.56
C ILE A 12 -18.06 7.54 -7.29
N THR A 13 -18.00 7.93 -8.56
CA THR A 13 -16.86 7.67 -9.46
C THR A 13 -15.53 8.20 -8.91
N ILE A 14 -15.53 9.40 -8.35
CA ILE A 14 -14.30 10.02 -7.81
C ILE A 14 -13.68 9.25 -6.64
N ALA A 15 -14.42 8.35 -6.00
CA ALA A 15 -13.90 7.47 -4.94
C ALA A 15 -13.33 6.15 -5.49
N LYS A 16 -13.70 5.76 -6.71
CA LYS A 16 -13.38 4.46 -7.31
C LYS A 16 -12.26 4.54 -8.34
N GLU A 17 -12.16 5.66 -9.04
CA GLU A 17 -11.21 5.87 -10.14
C GLU A 17 -10.04 6.75 -9.69
N GLU A 18 -8.85 6.46 -10.21
CA GLU A 18 -7.65 7.23 -9.91
C GLU A 18 -7.60 8.47 -10.81
N ILE A 19 -7.61 9.65 -10.18
CA ILE A 19 -7.70 10.93 -10.89
C ILE A 19 -6.36 11.35 -11.52
N PHE A 20 -5.22 10.91 -10.97
CA PHE A 20 -3.86 11.29 -11.41
C PHE A 20 -3.64 12.82 -11.57
N GLY A 21 -4.30 13.61 -10.72
CA GLY A 21 -4.23 15.06 -10.71
C GLY A 21 -4.19 15.63 -9.29
N PRO A 22 -4.09 16.97 -9.12
CA PRO A 22 -4.01 17.62 -7.82
C PRO A 22 -5.39 17.67 -7.13
N VAL A 23 -5.96 16.50 -6.84
CA VAL A 23 -7.29 16.33 -6.23
C VAL A 23 -7.18 15.52 -4.93
N ALA A 24 -7.82 16.00 -3.87
CA ALA A 24 -7.94 15.29 -2.59
C ALA A 24 -9.41 15.06 -2.23
N ASN A 25 -9.75 13.82 -1.87
CA ASN A 25 -11.09 13.46 -1.40
C ASN A 25 -11.08 13.27 0.11
N ILE A 26 -12.07 13.85 0.80
CA ILE A 26 -12.29 13.65 2.23
C ILE A 26 -13.53 12.77 2.41
N MET A 27 -13.31 11.57 2.94
CA MET A 27 -14.34 10.62 3.31
C MET A 27 -14.39 10.51 4.84
N ARG A 28 -15.58 10.35 5.40
CA ARG A 28 -15.78 10.27 6.86
C ARG A 28 -16.07 8.83 7.25
N ALA A 29 -15.31 8.33 8.23
CA ALA A 29 -15.55 7.06 8.90
C ALA A 29 -15.87 7.33 10.38
N LYS A 30 -16.76 6.53 10.96
CA LYS A 30 -17.14 6.56 12.39
C LYS A 30 -15.99 6.10 13.28
N ASP A 31 -15.25 5.10 12.84
CA ASP A 31 -14.17 4.47 13.60
C ASP A 31 -13.09 3.87 12.68
N LEU A 32 -12.01 3.37 13.31
CA LEU A 32 -10.87 2.79 12.60
C LEU A 32 -11.27 1.53 11.81
N ASP A 33 -12.15 0.69 12.34
CA ASP A 33 -12.60 -0.52 11.65
C ASP A 33 -13.41 -0.16 10.40
N GLU A 34 -14.25 0.87 10.44
CA GLU A 34 -14.92 1.39 9.25
C GLU A 34 -13.93 1.97 8.23
N ALA A 35 -12.96 2.76 8.67
CA ALA A 35 -11.92 3.29 7.77
C ALA A 35 -11.15 2.16 7.08
N ILE A 36 -10.80 1.09 7.80
CA ILE A 36 -10.14 -0.10 7.23
C ILE A 36 -11.05 -0.79 6.21
N ARG A 37 -12.34 -0.99 6.52
CA ARG A 37 -13.30 -1.54 5.54
C ARG A 37 -13.42 -0.69 4.29
N MET A 38 -13.40 0.63 4.43
CA MET A 38 -13.43 1.55 3.28
C MET A 38 -12.17 1.43 2.42
N ILE A 39 -10.99 1.30 3.03
CA ILE A 39 -9.74 1.03 2.30
C ILE A 39 -9.84 -0.31 1.56
N HIS A 40 -10.37 -1.34 2.22
CA HIS A 40 -10.50 -2.68 1.61
C HIS A 40 -11.49 -2.72 0.44
N ALA A 41 -12.50 -1.85 0.42
CA ALA A 41 -13.43 -1.73 -0.69
C ALA A 41 -12.78 -1.18 -1.97
N ASN A 42 -11.60 -0.56 -1.88
CA ASN A 42 -10.84 -0.16 -3.05
C ASN A 42 -10.17 -1.39 -3.70
N PRO A 43 -10.30 -1.60 -5.02
CA PRO A 43 -9.61 -2.68 -5.73
C PRO A 43 -8.08 -2.52 -5.71
N TYR A 44 -7.58 -1.31 -5.51
CA TYR A 44 -6.16 -1.00 -5.44
C TYR A 44 -5.63 -1.07 -4.00
N GLY A 45 -4.37 -1.48 -3.86
CA GLY A 45 -3.68 -1.70 -2.59
C GLY A 45 -2.22 -1.28 -2.64
N ASN A 46 -1.90 -0.14 -3.27
CA ASN A 46 -0.51 0.32 -3.42
C ASN A 46 0.07 0.79 -2.08
N ALA A 47 -0.57 1.78 -1.45
CA ALA A 47 -0.11 2.35 -0.19
C ALA A 47 -1.28 2.85 0.66
N ALA A 48 -1.10 2.85 1.98
CA ALA A 48 -2.01 3.47 2.92
C ALA A 48 -1.25 4.05 4.12
N SER A 49 -1.75 5.17 4.67
CA SER A 49 -1.14 5.81 5.83
C SER A 49 -2.16 6.14 6.91
N ILE A 50 -1.71 6.08 8.17
CA ILE A 50 -2.47 6.53 9.34
C ILE A 50 -1.68 7.62 10.08
N PHE A 51 -2.38 8.67 10.50
CA PHE A 51 -1.85 9.71 11.37
C PHE A 51 -2.49 9.57 12.76
N THR A 52 -1.70 9.19 13.75
CA THR A 52 -2.19 8.89 15.11
C THR A 52 -1.07 8.97 16.15
N SER A 53 -1.43 9.33 17.37
CA SER A 53 -0.58 9.20 18.57
C SER A 53 -0.79 7.86 19.30
N SER A 54 -1.78 7.05 18.88
CA SER A 54 -2.12 5.79 19.53
C SER A 54 -1.34 4.62 18.93
N GLY A 55 -0.42 4.04 19.72
CA GLY A 55 0.31 2.84 19.33
C GLY A 55 -0.59 1.63 19.04
N ARG A 56 -1.74 1.53 19.74
CA ARG A 56 -2.77 0.52 19.45
C ARG A 56 -3.33 0.69 18.04
N SER A 57 -3.71 1.91 17.67
CA SER A 57 -4.29 2.19 16.34
C SER A 57 -3.26 1.97 15.23
N ALA A 58 -2.01 2.39 15.45
CA ALA A 58 -0.91 2.16 14.51
C ALA A 58 -0.62 0.66 14.30
N ARG A 59 -0.65 -0.13 15.38
CA ARG A 59 -0.50 -1.59 15.32
C ARG A 59 -1.69 -2.24 14.62
N GLU A 60 -2.89 -1.84 14.94
CA GLU A 60 -4.09 -2.40 14.33
C GLU A 60 -4.15 -2.12 12.83
N PHE A 61 -3.85 -0.88 12.42
CA PHE A 61 -3.79 -0.46 11.02
C PHE A 61 -2.75 -1.25 10.21
N GLN A 62 -1.51 -1.36 10.69
CA GLN A 62 -0.44 -2.03 9.93
C GLN A 62 -0.65 -3.53 9.72
N TYR A 63 -1.41 -4.20 10.60
CA TYR A 63 -1.69 -5.63 10.47
C TYR A 63 -2.99 -5.92 9.71
N LYS A 64 -4.00 -5.03 9.79
CA LYS A 64 -5.31 -5.26 9.17
C LYS A 64 -5.41 -4.71 7.75
N VAL A 65 -4.70 -3.63 7.40
CA VAL A 65 -4.82 -2.99 6.08
C VAL A 65 -4.08 -3.83 5.03
N GLU A 66 -4.78 -4.12 3.93
CA GLU A 66 -4.25 -4.89 2.79
C GLU A 66 -3.72 -3.95 1.71
N CYS A 67 -2.60 -3.29 2.02
CA CYS A 67 -1.83 -2.48 1.08
C CYS A 67 -0.35 -2.88 1.13
N GLY A 68 0.36 -2.72 0.02
CA GLY A 68 1.77 -3.07 -0.08
C GLY A 68 2.65 -2.23 0.85
N ASN A 69 2.45 -0.92 0.88
CA ASN A 69 3.23 0.00 1.68
C ASN A 69 2.39 0.68 2.76
N ILE A 70 2.81 0.56 4.02
CA ILE A 70 2.09 1.14 5.17
C ILE A 70 2.91 2.27 5.81
N GLY A 71 2.32 3.46 5.93
CA GLY A 71 2.90 4.61 6.61
C GLY A 71 2.25 4.89 7.97
N ILE A 72 3.06 5.10 9.01
CA ILE A 72 2.60 5.61 10.31
C ILE A 72 3.17 7.01 10.51
N ASN A 73 2.30 8.03 10.53
CA ASN A 73 2.67 9.45 10.62
C ASN A 73 3.58 9.94 9.47
N VAL A 74 3.47 9.32 8.29
CA VAL A 74 4.15 9.71 7.04
C VAL A 74 3.15 9.68 5.89
N GLY A 75 3.09 10.76 5.11
CA GLY A 75 2.10 10.92 4.02
C GLY A 75 2.41 10.12 2.76
N ILE A 76 3.69 9.89 2.46
CA ILE A 76 4.13 9.08 1.33
C ILE A 76 4.94 7.92 1.89
N ALA A 77 4.36 6.73 1.90
CA ALA A 77 4.98 5.51 2.39
C ALA A 77 5.90 4.87 1.32
N ALA A 78 6.80 5.66 0.72
CA ALA A 78 7.74 5.16 -0.27
C ALA A 78 8.97 4.53 0.41
N PRO A 79 9.29 3.25 0.16
CA PRO A 79 10.45 2.60 0.75
C PRO A 79 11.77 3.10 0.16
N MET A 80 12.80 3.15 1.02
CA MET A 80 14.18 3.37 0.59
C MET A 80 14.67 2.27 -0.35
N ALA A 81 15.60 2.59 -1.25
CA ALA A 81 16.07 1.76 -2.38
C ALA A 81 16.40 0.28 -2.06
N PHE A 82 16.75 -0.02 -0.81
CA PHE A 82 17.12 -1.37 -0.37
C PHE A 82 15.94 -2.21 0.16
N PHE A 83 14.77 -1.61 0.36
CA PHE A 83 13.51 -2.31 0.62
C PHE A 83 12.71 -2.50 -0.67
N PRO A 84 11.90 -3.57 -0.80
CA PRO A 84 10.99 -3.72 -1.93
C PRO A 84 9.94 -2.60 -1.98
N PHE A 85 9.63 -2.10 -3.18
CA PHE A 85 8.49 -1.21 -3.41
C PHE A 85 7.26 -2.08 -3.57
N SER A 86 6.51 -2.24 -2.48
CA SER A 86 5.43 -3.22 -2.44
C SER A 86 4.17 -2.72 -3.13
N GLY A 87 3.24 -3.63 -3.37
CA GLY A 87 1.90 -3.35 -3.89
C GLY A 87 1.06 -4.61 -3.72
N MET A 88 -0.24 -4.45 -3.48
CA MET A 88 -1.20 -5.54 -3.31
C MET A 88 -2.43 -5.33 -4.18
N LYS A 89 -3.25 -6.37 -4.31
CA LYS A 89 -4.47 -6.39 -5.12
C LYS A 89 -4.17 -5.98 -6.58
N ASP A 90 -5.05 -5.21 -7.21
CA ASP A 90 -4.89 -4.77 -8.58
C ASP A 90 -3.79 -3.72 -8.77
N SER A 91 -3.09 -3.32 -7.70
CA SER A 91 -1.90 -2.46 -7.79
C SER A 91 -0.61 -3.22 -8.13
N PHE A 92 -0.60 -4.56 -8.02
CA PHE A 92 0.59 -5.32 -8.35
C PHE A 92 0.29 -6.74 -8.82
N PHE A 93 0.91 -7.13 -9.93
CA PHE A 93 0.81 -8.48 -10.49
C PHE A 93 2.16 -9.20 -10.37
N GLY A 94 2.20 -10.29 -9.61
CA GLY A 94 3.40 -11.09 -9.40
C GLY A 94 3.71 -11.29 -7.91
N ILE A 95 4.91 -11.84 -7.65
CA ILE A 95 5.36 -12.18 -6.29
C ILE A 95 6.69 -11.54 -5.89
N LEU A 96 7.42 -10.94 -6.84
CA LEU A 96 8.70 -10.24 -6.60
C LEU A 96 8.55 -8.80 -7.04
N HIS A 97 8.72 -7.85 -6.12
CA HIS A 97 8.53 -6.44 -6.37
C HIS A 97 9.77 -5.77 -6.99
N GLY A 98 9.56 -4.57 -7.55
CA GLY A 98 10.52 -3.90 -8.43
C GLY A 98 11.74 -3.24 -7.77
N GLN A 99 12.00 -3.46 -6.47
CA GLN A 99 13.06 -2.77 -5.74
C GLN A 99 13.75 -3.70 -4.73
N GLY A 100 14.95 -3.32 -4.28
CA GLY A 100 15.71 -4.07 -3.27
C GLY A 100 16.13 -5.46 -3.75
N MET A 101 16.19 -6.40 -2.82
CA MET A 101 16.61 -7.78 -3.11
C MET A 101 15.64 -8.55 -4.00
N GLU A 102 14.37 -8.13 -4.07
CA GLU A 102 13.37 -8.80 -4.90
C GLU A 102 13.60 -8.54 -6.38
N ALA A 103 14.04 -7.34 -6.76
CA ALA A 103 14.48 -7.05 -8.12
C ALA A 103 15.66 -7.95 -8.52
N ILE A 104 16.63 -8.17 -7.62
CA ILE A 104 17.76 -9.07 -7.87
C ILE A 104 17.25 -10.50 -8.10
N ARG A 105 16.36 -11.00 -7.23
CA ARG A 105 15.73 -12.33 -7.39
C ARG A 105 14.89 -12.45 -8.66
N PHE A 106 14.28 -11.36 -9.12
CA PHE A 106 13.50 -11.36 -10.36
C PHE A 106 14.40 -11.46 -11.60
N PHE A 107 15.57 -10.81 -11.58
CA PHE A 107 16.52 -10.81 -12.68
C PHE A 107 17.59 -11.93 -12.61
N THR A 108 17.52 -12.81 -11.60
CA THR A 108 18.49 -13.91 -11.41
C THR A 108 17.78 -15.22 -11.11
N GLU A 109 18.46 -16.34 -11.36
CA GLU A 109 17.94 -17.68 -11.08
C GLU A 109 18.82 -18.39 -10.04
N SER A 110 18.17 -19.13 -9.13
CA SER A 110 18.88 -19.88 -8.10
C SER A 110 19.51 -21.15 -8.69
N LYS A 111 20.81 -21.33 -8.48
CA LYS A 111 21.54 -22.55 -8.86
C LYS A 111 22.12 -23.24 -7.63
N VAL A 112 21.79 -24.53 -7.46
CA VAL A 112 22.35 -25.38 -6.39
C VAL A 112 23.42 -26.30 -6.99
N VAL A 113 24.60 -26.31 -6.38
CA VAL A 113 25.72 -27.19 -6.76
C VAL A 113 26.13 -28.02 -5.55
N ILE A 114 26.05 -29.35 -5.68
CA ILE A 114 26.52 -30.30 -4.65
C ILE A 114 27.65 -31.10 -5.27
N GLN A 115 28.83 -31.04 -4.66
CA GLN A 115 30.05 -31.66 -5.18
C GLN A 115 30.77 -32.39 -4.05
N ARG A 116 31.15 -33.65 -4.30
CA ARG A 116 32.01 -34.44 -3.40
C ARG A 116 33.24 -34.89 -4.18
N TRP A 117 34.40 -34.70 -3.58
CA TRP A 117 35.66 -35.23 -4.06
C TRP A 117 36.21 -36.15 -2.96
N TRP A 118 36.38 -37.44 -3.31
CA TRP A 118 36.83 -38.55 -2.45
C TRP A 118 36.21 -38.60 -1.04
#